data_AF-A0A2A2EK20-F1
#
_entry.id   AF-A0A2A2EK20-F1
#
_cell.length_a   1.000
_cell.length_b   1.000
_cell.length_c   1.000
_cell.angle_alpha   90.00
_cell.angle_beta   90.00
_cell.angle_gamma   90.00
#
_symmetry.space_group_name_H-M   'P 1'
#
loop_
_entity.id
_entity.type
_entity.pdbx_description
1 polymer ?
#
loop_
_entity_poly.entity_id
_entity_poly.type
_entity_poly.pdbx_seq_one_letter_code
_entity_poly.pdbx_strand_id
1 'polypeptide(L)'
;MLHWQWPWAIPIAVAAACAIGALAFWLNARGGADPADAEAWDVDDGLETEQGARLLRLWRRLNRAAAALIALALMLACVFAARPAQVDAQSERSATRDIVLCLDVSGSALPYDRQVIDTYRSLVTRFRGERIGMSIFNSTSRTVFPLTDDYAMVSRQLDEASELLAGVESQDDIDGMSDRQYQQVSDWLAGTQNRRNATSLIGDGLVSCAAMLPGFSYGRSSSDMSRDASIVLATDNVVSGTPTYTLDEALAMTSKADIAVDGLFSGPPQSEGDEATTRMRTLIEEHGGVFLTRSNGDSVDELVRSIDARRTKDVEDEGRAAWTDAPGWWTLVLAALVGAWLLVAWRLRR
;
A
#
# COMPACT_ATOMS: atom_id res chain seq x y z
N MET A 1 -10.72 -15.15 -3.27
CA MET A 1 -12.00 -15.72 -3.72
C MET A 1 -12.31 -15.14 -5.09
N LEU A 2 -12.81 -15.95 -6.04
CA LEU A 2 -13.11 -15.49 -7.39
C LEU A 2 -14.50 -14.84 -7.38
N HIS A 3 -14.61 -13.58 -7.80
CA HIS A 3 -15.91 -12.93 -7.97
C HIS A 3 -16.13 -12.60 -9.44
N TRP A 4 -17.40 -12.58 -9.83
CA TRP A 4 -17.83 -12.35 -11.20
C TRP A 4 -18.41 -10.93 -11.24
N GLN A 5 -17.78 -10.04 -11.99
CA GLN A 5 -18.21 -8.64 -12.06
C GLN A 5 -19.59 -8.50 -12.74
N TRP A 6 -19.91 -9.41 -13.68
CA TRP A 6 -21.14 -9.37 -14.48
C TRP A 6 -21.85 -10.73 -14.40
N PRO A 7 -22.43 -11.10 -13.24
CA PRO A 7 -23.03 -12.43 -13.06
C PRO A 7 -24.21 -12.67 -14.01
N TRP A 8 -24.86 -11.59 -14.45
CA TRP A 8 -25.95 -11.58 -15.42
C TRP A 8 -25.48 -11.73 -16.88
N ALA A 9 -24.19 -11.59 -17.17
CA ALA A 9 -23.66 -11.90 -18.50
C ALA A 9 -23.77 -13.41 -18.81
N ILE A 10 -23.71 -14.26 -17.79
CA ILE A 10 -23.84 -15.72 -17.92
C ILE A 10 -25.24 -16.13 -18.44
N PRO A 11 -26.37 -15.72 -17.83
CA PRO A 11 -27.69 -16.08 -18.36
C PRO A 11 -27.97 -15.46 -19.74
N ILE A 12 -27.49 -14.24 -20.03
CA ILE A 12 -27.64 -13.61 -21.35
C ILE A 12 -26.90 -14.41 -22.42
N ALA A 13 -25.67 -14.83 -22.11
CA ALA A 13 -24.88 -15.69 -22.99
C ALA A 13 -25.55 -17.04 -23.26
N VAL A 14 -26.07 -17.70 -22.23
CA VAL A 14 -26.81 -18.96 -22.37
C VAL A 14 -28.05 -18.76 -23.24
N ALA A 15 -28.79 -17.67 -23.04
CA ALA A 15 -29.94 -17.34 -23.87
C ALA A 15 -29.56 -17.12 -25.34
N ALA A 16 -28.46 -16.41 -25.62
CA ALA A 16 -27.96 -16.22 -26.98
C ALA A 16 -27.51 -17.53 -27.64
N ALA A 17 -26.81 -18.41 -26.90
CA ALA A 17 -26.41 -19.73 -27.39
C ALA A 17 -27.63 -20.62 -27.71
N CYS A 18 -28.64 -20.62 -26.85
CA CYS A 18 -29.90 -21.31 -27.09
C CYS A 18 -30.64 -20.76 -28.31
N ALA A 19 -30.66 -19.44 -28.51
CA ALA A 19 -31.27 -18.80 -29.66
C ALA A 19 -30.57 -19.18 -30.98
N ILE A 20 -29.23 -19.20 -31.00
CA ILE A 20 -28.45 -19.64 -32.16
C ILE A 20 -28.68 -21.13 -32.44
N GLY A 21 -28.71 -21.97 -31.40
CA GLY A 21 -29.01 -23.39 -31.52
C GLY A 21 -30.41 -23.66 -32.08
N ALA A 22 -31.42 -22.92 -31.59
CA ALA A 22 -32.79 -22.99 -32.09
C ALA A 22 -32.90 -22.49 -33.53
N LEU A 23 -32.21 -21.41 -33.89
CA LEU A 23 -32.18 -20.88 -35.26
C LEU A 23 -31.53 -21.88 -36.23
N ALA A 24 -30.40 -22.47 -35.84
CA ALA A 24 -29.73 -23.50 -36.63
C ALA A 24 -30.61 -24.75 -36.79
N PHE A 25 -31.27 -25.20 -35.72
CA PHE A 25 -32.23 -26.30 -35.79
C PHE A 25 -33.40 -25.97 -36.72
N TRP A 26 -33.95 -24.77 -36.63
CA TRP A 26 -35.08 -24.34 -37.45
C TRP A 26 -34.73 -24.15 -38.93
N LEU A 27 -33.55 -23.62 -39.23
CA LEU A 27 -33.03 -23.52 -40.60
C LEU A 27 -32.77 -24.92 -41.19
N ASN A 28 -32.26 -25.85 -40.38
CA ASN A 28 -32.00 -27.23 -40.83
C ASN A 28 -33.29 -28.04 -40.95
N ALA A 29 -34.29 -27.79 -40.09
CA ALA A 29 -35.63 -28.36 -40.18
C ALA A 29 -36.42 -27.82 -41.38
N ARG A 30 -36.19 -26.56 -41.77
CA ARG A 30 -36.74 -25.97 -43.01
C ARG A 30 -36.06 -26.48 -44.29
N GLY A 31 -34.86 -27.05 -44.19
CA GLY A 31 -34.19 -27.73 -45.29
C GLY A 31 -34.79 -29.11 -45.62
N GLY A 32 -35.79 -29.57 -44.86
CA GLY A 32 -36.43 -30.87 -45.08
C GLY A 32 -37.94 -30.78 -45.02
N ALA A 33 -38.58 -30.22 -46.06
CA ALA A 33 -39.89 -30.66 -46.56
C ALA A 33 -40.35 -29.81 -47.76
N ASP A 34 -40.26 -30.39 -48.97
CA ASP A 34 -41.40 -30.41 -49.90
C ASP A 34 -41.29 -31.70 -50.76
N PRO A 35 -42.07 -32.76 -50.47
CA PRO A 35 -42.13 -33.94 -51.33
C PRO A 35 -43.29 -33.79 -52.32
N ALA A 36 -43.08 -33.01 -53.38
CA ALA A 36 -43.91 -33.06 -54.57
C ALA A 36 -43.10 -32.60 -55.80
N ASP A 37 -42.90 -33.53 -56.73
CA ASP A 37 -42.59 -33.31 -58.14
C ASP A 37 -41.24 -32.69 -58.55
N ALA A 38 -40.15 -33.28 -58.07
CA ALA A 38 -38.93 -33.33 -58.85
C ALA A 38 -38.32 -34.74 -58.75
N GLU A 39 -38.12 -35.43 -59.88
CA GLU A 39 -37.05 -36.43 -60.00
C GLU A 39 -35.72 -35.69 -59.84
N ALA A 40 -35.44 -35.29 -58.60
CA ALA A 40 -34.12 -34.86 -58.21
C ALA A 40 -33.32 -36.14 -58.02
N TRP A 41 -32.31 -36.33 -58.86
CA TRP A 41 -31.28 -37.34 -58.65
C TRP A 41 -30.77 -37.17 -57.21
N ASP A 42 -31.18 -38.07 -56.32
CA ASP A 42 -30.75 -38.00 -54.94
C ASP A 42 -29.26 -38.33 -54.93
N VAL A 43 -28.45 -37.42 -54.38
CA VAL A 43 -27.02 -37.64 -54.23
C VAL A 43 -26.79 -38.88 -53.35
N ASP A 44 -27.76 -39.24 -52.51
CA ASP A 44 -27.75 -40.47 -51.71
C ASP A 44 -27.86 -41.75 -52.58
N ASP A 45 -28.58 -41.74 -53.70
CA ASP A 45 -28.69 -42.90 -54.64
C ASP A 45 -27.40 -43.12 -55.44
N GLY A 46 -26.62 -42.07 -55.70
CA GLY A 46 -25.30 -42.14 -56.36
C GLY A 46 -24.14 -42.56 -55.44
N LEU A 47 -24.38 -42.63 -54.13
CA LEU A 47 -23.39 -42.93 -53.09
C LEU A 47 -23.51 -44.36 -52.52
N GLU A 48 -24.29 -45.24 -53.16
CA GLU A 48 -24.44 -46.69 -52.85
C GLU A 48 -23.16 -47.52 -53.16
N THR A 49 -22.00 -47.01 -52.75
CA THR A 49 -20.81 -47.81 -52.52
C THR A 49 -20.51 -47.78 -51.02
N GLU A 50 -20.03 -48.88 -50.43
CA GLU A 50 -19.69 -48.92 -48.99
C GLU A 50 -18.74 -47.78 -48.57
N GLN A 51 -17.93 -47.29 -49.50
CA GLN A 51 -17.00 -46.19 -49.33
C GLN A 51 -17.70 -44.82 -49.26
N GLY A 52 -18.70 -44.56 -50.12
CA GLY A 52 -19.49 -43.31 -50.11
C GLY A 52 -20.29 -43.13 -48.82
N ALA A 53 -21.00 -44.18 -48.39
CA ALA A 53 -21.72 -44.17 -47.11
C ALA A 53 -20.78 -44.01 -45.90
N ARG A 54 -19.54 -44.50 -45.96
CA ARG A 54 -18.54 -44.30 -44.90
C ARG A 54 -18.03 -42.85 -44.85
N LEU A 55 -17.76 -42.24 -46.01
CA LEU A 55 -17.33 -40.85 -46.10
C LEU A 55 -18.43 -39.87 -45.66
N LEU A 56 -19.70 -40.11 -46.03
CA LEU A 56 -20.84 -39.31 -45.60
C LEU A 56 -21.04 -39.38 -44.07
N ARG A 57 -20.90 -40.57 -43.47
CA ARG A 57 -20.94 -40.76 -42.02
C ARG A 57 -19.77 -40.07 -41.32
N LEU A 58 -18.56 -40.12 -41.90
CA LEU A 58 -17.39 -39.42 -41.38
C LEU A 58 -17.58 -37.89 -41.45
N TRP A 59 -18.08 -37.38 -42.58
CA TRP A 59 -18.38 -35.97 -42.80
C TRP A 59 -19.44 -35.45 -41.83
N ARG A 60 -20.56 -36.18 -41.67
CA ARG A 60 -21.59 -35.83 -40.66
C ARG A 60 -21.03 -35.86 -39.24
N ARG A 61 -20.15 -36.80 -38.89
CA ARG A 61 -19.49 -36.86 -37.57
C ARG A 61 -18.51 -35.69 -37.36
N LEU A 62 -17.68 -35.38 -38.34
CA LEU A 62 -16.74 -34.27 -38.29
C LEU A 62 -17.47 -32.92 -38.24
N ASN A 63 -18.58 -32.78 -38.97
CA ASN A 63 -19.41 -31.57 -38.92
C ASN A 63 -20.09 -31.39 -37.55
N ARG A 64 -20.62 -32.47 -36.96
CA ARG A 64 -21.13 -32.45 -35.57
C ARG A 64 -20.02 -32.13 -34.55
N ALA A 65 -18.81 -32.65 -34.74
CA ALA A 65 -17.66 -32.34 -33.88
C ALA A 65 -17.23 -30.88 -34.02
N ALA A 66 -17.20 -30.33 -35.24
CA ALA A 66 -16.90 -28.92 -35.49
C ALA A 66 -17.93 -28.00 -34.83
N ALA A 67 -19.23 -28.31 -34.99
CA ALA A 67 -20.30 -27.57 -34.34
C ALA A 67 -20.19 -27.61 -32.80
N ALA A 68 -19.87 -28.78 -32.23
CA ALA A 68 -19.68 -28.92 -30.78
C ALA A 68 -18.48 -28.10 -30.26
N LEU A 69 -17.36 -28.07 -31.00
CA LEU A 69 -16.18 -27.28 -30.63
C LEU A 69 -16.44 -25.77 -30.67
N ILE A 70 -17.16 -25.28 -31.67
CA ILE A 70 -17.59 -23.85 -31.71
C ILE A 70 -18.49 -23.55 -30.52
N ALA A 71 -19.48 -24.40 -30.25
CA ALA A 71 -20.40 -24.18 -29.14
C ALA A 71 -19.66 -24.11 -27.79
N LEU A 72 -18.66 -24.98 -27.59
CA LEU A 72 -17.84 -24.98 -26.37
C LEU A 72 -16.93 -23.74 -26.28
N ALA A 73 -16.34 -23.30 -27.39
CA ALA A 73 -15.55 -22.07 -27.43
C ALA A 73 -16.40 -20.82 -27.16
N LEU A 74 -17.63 -20.76 -27.67
CA LEU A 74 -18.60 -19.69 -27.38
C LEU A 74 -18.98 -19.66 -25.91
N MET A 75 -19.28 -20.81 -25.31
CA MET A 75 -19.57 -20.91 -23.87
C MET A 75 -18.40 -20.37 -23.02
N LEU A 76 -17.16 -20.68 -23.41
CA LEU A 76 -15.97 -20.22 -22.71
C LEU A 76 -15.72 -18.71 -22.91
N ALA A 77 -15.97 -18.17 -24.10
CA ALA A 77 -15.93 -16.74 -24.35
C ALA A 77 -16.95 -15.97 -23.50
N CYS A 78 -18.12 -16.55 -23.25
CA CYS A 78 -19.13 -15.99 -22.36
C CYS A 78 -18.68 -15.99 -20.89
N VAL A 79 -17.97 -17.02 -20.45
CA VAL A 79 -17.32 -17.05 -19.13
C VAL A 79 -16.30 -15.91 -19.00
N PHE A 80 -15.55 -15.58 -20.04
CA PHE A 80 -14.64 -14.42 -20.04
C PHE A 80 -15.35 -13.08 -20.09
N ALA A 81 -16.46 -12.97 -20.80
CA ALA A 81 -17.28 -11.75 -20.81
C ALA A 81 -17.82 -11.42 -19.40
N ALA A 82 -18.00 -12.44 -18.55
CA ALA A 82 -18.38 -12.25 -17.16
C ALA A 82 -17.24 -11.77 -16.24
N ARG A 83 -16.04 -11.54 -16.81
CA ARG A 83 -14.82 -11.00 -16.19
C ARG A 83 -14.54 -11.62 -14.81
N PRO A 84 -14.01 -12.86 -14.78
CA PRO A 84 -13.58 -13.47 -13.53
C PRO A 84 -12.46 -12.62 -12.95
N ALA A 85 -12.75 -11.95 -11.84
CA ALA A 85 -11.85 -11.03 -11.20
C ALA A 85 -11.40 -11.58 -9.85
N GLN A 86 -10.16 -11.26 -9.49
CA GLN A 86 -9.66 -11.47 -8.14
C GLN A 86 -9.59 -10.12 -7.43
N VAL A 87 -9.93 -10.16 -6.14
CA VAL A 87 -9.76 -9.02 -5.23
C VAL A 87 -8.29 -8.96 -4.88
N ASP A 88 -7.58 -7.95 -5.39
CA ASP A 88 -6.24 -7.64 -4.89
C ASP A 88 -6.38 -6.84 -3.59
N ALA A 89 -6.48 -7.56 -2.47
CA ALA A 89 -6.56 -6.95 -1.15
C ALA A 89 -5.20 -6.41 -0.66
N GLN A 90 -4.11 -6.61 -1.42
CA GLN A 90 -2.77 -6.17 -1.02
C GLN A 90 -2.47 -4.73 -1.46
N SER A 91 -3.09 -4.22 -2.53
CA SER A 91 -2.72 -2.92 -3.11
C SER A 91 -3.42 -1.70 -2.48
N GLU A 92 -4.39 -1.87 -1.58
CA GLU A 92 -5.18 -0.74 -1.04
C GLU A 92 -5.26 -0.67 0.49
N ARG A 93 -4.41 -1.40 1.21
CA ARG A 93 -4.09 -1.02 2.60
C ARG A 93 -3.01 0.07 2.60
N SER A 94 -3.20 1.13 1.83
CA SER A 94 -2.47 2.37 2.09
C SER A 94 -3.05 2.94 3.37
N ALA A 95 -2.37 2.73 4.49
CA ALA A 95 -2.59 3.58 5.64
C ALA A 95 -2.36 5.02 5.18
N THR A 96 -3.41 5.80 5.08
CA THR A 96 -3.38 7.22 4.72
C THR A 96 -2.87 8.00 5.93
N ARG A 97 -1.65 7.71 6.38
CA ARG A 97 -1.03 8.43 7.49
C ARG A 97 0.37 8.86 7.12
N ASP A 98 0.69 10.07 7.55
CA ASP A 98 2.03 10.66 7.46
C ASP A 98 2.58 10.78 8.89
N ILE A 99 3.76 10.21 9.11
CA ILE A 99 4.42 10.18 10.41
C ILE A 99 5.77 10.89 10.28
N VAL A 100 6.03 11.90 11.09
CA VAL A 100 7.34 12.55 11.16
C VAL A 100 8.00 12.23 12.50
N LEU A 101 9.18 11.62 12.42
CA LEU A 101 10.06 11.35 13.56
C LEU A 101 10.92 12.59 13.82
N CYS A 102 10.80 13.17 15.00
CA CYS A 102 11.51 14.38 15.40
C CYS A 102 12.47 14.05 16.53
N LEU A 103 13.75 14.29 16.31
CA LEU A 103 14.80 13.94 17.26
C LEU A 103 15.57 15.19 17.68
N ASP A 104 15.59 15.45 18.97
CA ASP A 104 16.44 16.48 19.58
C ASP A 104 17.87 15.97 19.69
N VAL A 105 18.78 16.52 18.88
CA VAL A 105 20.21 16.17 18.88
C VAL A 105 21.06 17.17 19.66
N SER A 106 20.45 17.84 20.65
CA SER A 106 21.15 18.73 21.57
C SER A 106 22.08 17.95 22.51
N GLY A 107 23.07 18.63 23.08
CA GLY A 107 24.09 17.98 23.89
C GLY A 107 23.56 17.26 25.15
N SER A 108 22.36 17.61 25.64
CA SER A 108 21.74 16.94 26.78
C SER A 108 20.96 15.67 26.39
N ALA A 109 20.44 15.61 25.17
CA ALA A 109 19.69 14.47 24.63
C ALA A 109 20.56 13.48 23.84
N LEU A 110 21.63 13.95 23.20
CA LEU A 110 22.50 13.17 22.29
C LEU A 110 22.97 11.81 22.87
N PRO A 111 23.35 11.69 24.16
CA PRO A 111 23.75 10.39 24.73
C PRO A 111 22.63 9.32 24.74
N TYR A 112 21.37 9.74 24.61
CA TYR A 112 20.18 8.88 24.65
C TYR A 112 19.56 8.63 23.27
N ASP A 113 19.97 9.39 22.26
CA ASP A 113 19.39 9.37 20.92
C ASP A 113 19.50 8.00 20.24
N ARG A 114 20.55 7.23 20.51
CA ARG A 114 20.65 5.85 20.00
C ARG A 114 19.46 5.00 20.43
N GLN A 115 19.05 5.10 21.70
CA GLN A 115 17.95 4.30 22.22
C GLN A 115 16.59 4.82 21.72
N VAL A 116 16.49 6.12 21.46
CA VAL A 116 15.34 6.72 20.77
C VAL A 116 15.24 6.20 19.34
N ILE A 117 16.35 6.15 18.59
CA ILE A 117 16.38 5.62 17.23
C ILE A 117 16.01 4.13 17.23
N ASP A 118 16.47 3.33 18.19
CA ASP A 118 16.06 1.94 18.31
C ASP A 118 14.55 1.80 18.57
N THR A 119 13.96 2.74 19.33
CA THR A 119 12.51 2.84 19.49
C THR A 119 11.81 3.19 18.18
N TYR A 120 12.34 4.15 17.41
CA TYR A 120 11.85 4.49 16.07
C TYR A 120 11.93 3.31 15.11
N ARG A 121 13.01 2.53 15.13
CA ARG A 121 13.13 1.30 14.35
C ARG A 121 12.03 0.31 14.71
N SER A 122 11.77 0.11 16.00
CA SER A 122 10.67 -0.75 16.46
C SER A 122 9.31 -0.24 15.99
N LEU A 123 9.08 1.09 15.96
CA LEU A 123 7.85 1.68 15.42
C LEU A 123 7.71 1.42 13.92
N VAL A 124 8.74 1.72 13.13
CA VAL A 124 8.74 1.57 11.67
C VAL A 124 8.47 0.14 11.22
N THR A 125 8.94 -0.87 11.96
CA THR A 125 8.65 -2.29 11.63
C THR A 125 7.17 -2.69 11.77
N ARG A 126 6.38 -1.91 12.52
CA ARG A 126 4.96 -2.18 12.81
C ARG A 126 4.02 -1.43 11.87
N PHE A 127 4.49 -0.31 11.32
CA PHE A 127 3.78 0.49 10.34
C PHE A 127 3.66 -0.25 8.99
N ARG A 128 2.48 -0.13 8.37
CA ARG A 128 2.20 -0.66 7.02
C ARG A 128 1.35 0.32 6.20
N GLY A 129 1.96 0.94 5.20
CA GLY A 129 1.33 1.79 4.20
C GLY A 129 1.39 3.29 4.49
N GLU A 130 1.94 3.70 5.63
CA GLU A 130 2.23 5.08 6.00
C GLU A 130 3.44 5.64 5.26
N ARG A 131 3.51 6.97 5.14
CA ARG A 131 4.77 7.63 4.80
C ARG A 131 5.46 8.10 6.07
N ILE A 132 6.76 7.90 6.13
CA ILE A 132 7.60 8.26 7.28
C ILE A 132 8.63 9.28 6.83
N GLY A 133 8.78 10.36 7.59
CA GLY A 133 9.87 11.31 7.47
C GLY A 133 10.64 11.40 8.77
N MET A 134 11.89 11.90 8.73
CA MET A 134 12.66 12.17 9.94
C MET A 134 13.37 13.50 9.85
N SER A 135 13.32 14.26 10.94
CA SER A 135 14.02 15.53 11.13
C SER A 135 14.76 15.52 12.45
N ILE A 136 15.97 16.07 12.43
CA ILE A 136 16.78 16.30 13.63
C ILE A 136 16.83 17.79 13.90
N PHE A 137 16.84 18.20 15.17
CA PHE A 137 16.93 19.60 15.54
C PHE A 137 17.83 19.82 16.75
N ASN A 138 18.39 21.02 16.83
CA ASN A 138 19.05 21.54 18.02
C ASN A 138 18.84 23.06 18.07
N SER A 139 19.75 23.83 17.48
CA SER A 139 19.62 25.28 17.29
C SER A 139 18.89 25.64 15.98
N THR A 140 18.95 24.72 15.02
CA THR A 140 18.28 24.70 13.73
C THR A 140 17.86 23.26 13.43
N SER A 141 16.96 23.08 12.47
CA SER A 141 16.44 21.78 12.05
C SER A 141 17.03 21.34 10.71
N ARG A 142 17.14 20.02 10.53
CA ARG A 142 17.56 19.39 9.28
C ARG A 142 16.76 18.11 9.06
N THR A 143 16.20 17.98 7.87
CA THR A 143 15.60 16.72 7.42
C THR A 143 16.68 15.68 7.15
N VAL A 144 16.58 14.52 7.81
CA VAL A 144 17.45 13.35 7.56
C VAL A 144 16.96 12.65 6.29
N PHE A 145 15.67 12.37 6.23
CA PHE A 145 15.00 11.89 5.02
C PHE A 145 13.58 12.48 4.91
N PRO A 146 13.13 12.83 3.69
CA PRO A 146 11.80 13.36 3.47
C PRO A 146 10.73 12.28 3.66
N LEU A 147 9.47 12.70 3.71
CA LEU A 147 8.32 11.83 3.83
C LEU A 147 8.26 10.82 2.67
N THR A 148 8.41 9.53 2.98
CA THR A 148 8.49 8.43 2.00
C THR A 148 7.82 7.15 2.49
N ASP A 149 7.33 6.33 1.56
CA ASP A 149 6.82 4.98 1.79
C ASP A 149 7.88 3.89 1.51
N ASP A 150 9.13 4.26 1.18
CA ASP A 150 10.24 3.31 1.05
C ASP A 150 10.79 2.92 2.43
N TYR A 151 10.13 1.96 3.06
CA TYR A 151 10.54 1.39 4.36
C TYR A 151 11.96 0.81 4.34
N ALA A 152 12.46 0.34 3.19
CA ALA A 152 13.82 -0.18 3.10
C ALA A 152 14.84 0.97 3.19
N MET A 153 14.55 2.12 2.58
CA MET A 153 15.34 3.34 2.74
C MET A 153 15.28 3.86 4.18
N VAL A 154 14.07 3.97 4.75
CA VAL A 154 13.87 4.43 6.14
C VAL A 154 14.66 3.55 7.11
N SER A 155 14.56 2.21 6.96
CA SER A 155 15.29 1.28 7.83
C SER A 155 16.81 1.47 7.70
N ARG A 156 17.35 1.57 6.47
CA ARG A 156 18.79 1.82 6.28
C ARG A 156 19.26 3.13 6.92
N GLN A 157 18.47 4.21 6.82
CA GLN A 157 18.82 5.50 7.41
C GLN A 157 18.79 5.46 8.95
N LEU A 158 17.80 4.78 9.55
CA LEU A 158 17.74 4.58 11.00
C LEU A 158 18.86 3.65 11.50
N ASP A 159 19.24 2.65 10.70
CA ASP A 159 20.35 1.75 11.00
C ASP A 159 21.67 2.51 11.02
N GLU A 160 21.93 3.30 9.99
CA GLU A 160 23.12 4.17 9.88
C GLU A 160 23.17 5.17 11.04
N ALA A 161 22.05 5.80 11.39
CA ALA A 161 21.99 6.73 12.51
C ALA A 161 22.24 6.03 13.87
N SER A 162 21.69 4.82 14.10
CA SER A 162 21.93 4.05 15.32
C SER A 162 23.40 3.61 15.45
N GLU A 163 24.04 3.22 14.35
CA GLU A 163 25.47 2.86 14.32
C GLU A 163 26.38 4.07 14.57
N LEU A 164 26.06 5.23 13.98
CA LEU A 164 26.82 6.46 14.18
C LEU A 164 26.72 6.97 15.62
N LEU A 165 25.52 6.94 16.22
CA LEU A 165 25.31 7.45 17.57
C LEU A 165 25.75 6.48 18.68
N ALA A 166 26.08 5.23 18.35
CA ALA A 166 26.68 4.29 19.31
C ALA A 166 28.00 4.80 19.90
N GLY A 167 28.73 5.65 19.19
CA GLY A 167 30.00 6.21 19.67
C GLY A 167 29.86 7.39 20.65
N VAL A 168 28.64 7.90 20.90
CA VAL A 168 28.43 9.11 21.71
C VAL A 168 27.55 8.88 22.95
N GLU A 169 27.34 7.62 23.36
CA GLU A 169 26.54 7.27 24.54
C GLU A 169 27.24 7.66 25.86
N SER A 170 28.58 7.63 25.90
CA SER A 170 29.36 8.00 27.09
C SER A 170 30.65 8.75 26.76
N GLN A 171 31.24 9.40 27.77
CA GLN A 171 32.53 10.09 27.61
C GLN A 171 33.66 9.11 27.23
N ASP A 172 33.63 7.89 27.76
CA ASP A 172 34.62 6.86 27.44
C ASP A 172 34.50 6.41 25.96
N ASP A 173 33.27 6.36 25.44
CA ASP A 173 33.03 6.05 24.02
C ASP A 173 33.59 7.15 23.12
N ILE A 174 33.32 8.42 23.47
CA ILE A 174 33.82 9.61 22.76
C ILE A 174 35.35 9.64 22.76
N ASP A 175 35.98 9.41 23.90
CA ASP A 175 37.44 9.38 24.04
C ASP A 175 38.07 8.21 23.26
N GLY A 176 37.31 7.13 23.07
CA GLY A 176 37.69 5.96 22.27
C GLY A 176 37.45 6.10 20.76
N MET A 177 36.78 7.17 20.30
CA MET A 177 36.47 7.36 18.89
C MET A 177 37.73 7.70 18.07
N SER A 178 37.82 7.13 16.86
CA SER A 178 38.77 7.61 15.86
C SER A 178 38.34 8.96 15.30
N ASP A 179 39.30 9.77 14.82
CA ASP A 179 39.03 11.05 14.15
C ASP A 179 37.98 10.93 13.03
N ARG A 180 37.97 9.79 12.32
CA ARG A 180 36.99 9.52 11.26
C ARG A 180 35.58 9.36 11.81
N GLN A 181 35.41 8.62 12.90
CA GLN A 181 34.08 8.42 13.52
C GLN A 181 33.57 9.74 14.08
N TYR A 182 34.45 10.53 14.72
CA TYR A 182 34.08 11.86 15.20
C TYR A 182 33.61 12.77 14.05
N GLN A 183 34.34 12.75 12.92
CA GLN A 183 33.95 13.51 11.74
C GLN A 183 32.61 13.05 11.17
N GLN A 184 32.33 11.74 11.13
CA GLN A 184 31.04 11.21 10.67
C GLN A 184 29.87 11.68 11.54
N VAL A 185 30.01 11.66 12.86
CA VAL A 185 28.99 12.20 13.77
C VAL A 185 28.81 13.70 13.57
N SER A 186 29.93 14.45 13.48
CA SER A 186 29.89 15.89 13.18
C SER A 186 29.19 16.20 11.86
N ASP A 187 29.45 15.42 10.81
CA ASP A 187 28.86 15.60 9.47
C ASP A 187 27.36 15.23 9.47
N TRP A 188 26.96 14.24 10.27
CA TRP A 188 25.55 13.89 10.46
C TRP A 188 24.79 14.99 11.20
N LEU A 189 25.38 15.54 12.27
CA LEU A 189 24.83 16.68 13.03
C LEU A 189 24.92 18.01 12.27
N ALA A 190 25.70 18.08 11.19
CA ALA A 190 25.89 19.31 10.43
C ALA A 190 24.55 19.86 9.92
N GLY A 191 24.36 21.18 10.13
CA GLY A 191 23.12 21.89 9.80
C GLY A 191 22.15 22.07 10.97
N THR A 192 22.39 21.45 12.13
CA THR A 192 21.56 21.63 13.35
C THR A 192 22.13 22.65 14.35
N GLN A 193 23.40 23.04 14.19
CA GLN A 193 24.17 23.86 15.14
C GLN A 193 24.46 25.28 14.62
N ASN A 194 23.60 25.84 13.76
CA ASN A 194 23.90 27.11 13.08
C ASN A 194 23.73 28.36 13.96
N ARG A 195 23.12 28.26 15.17
CA ARG A 195 23.01 29.37 16.13
C ARG A 195 23.91 29.11 17.34
N ARG A 196 24.87 30.01 17.59
CA ARG A 196 25.96 29.81 18.57
C ARG A 196 25.55 29.92 20.05
N ASN A 197 24.40 30.52 20.35
CA ASN A 197 23.95 30.81 21.73
C ASN A 197 22.57 30.21 22.05
N ALA A 198 22.14 29.22 21.27
CA ALA A 198 20.86 28.56 21.48
C ALA A 198 21.01 27.08 21.16
N THR A 199 20.59 26.23 22.08
CA THR A 199 20.51 24.78 21.93
C THR A 199 19.15 24.30 22.43
N SER A 200 18.68 23.17 21.92
CA SER A 200 17.41 22.56 22.34
C SER A 200 16.22 23.50 22.12
N LEU A 201 16.12 24.11 20.93
CA LEU A 201 14.99 24.96 20.54
C LEU A 201 13.78 24.09 20.18
N ILE A 202 13.20 23.44 21.19
CA ILE A 202 12.21 22.36 21.03
C ILE A 202 10.95 22.80 20.28
N GLY A 203 10.38 23.96 20.59
CA GLY A 203 9.22 24.46 19.86
C GLY A 203 9.54 24.80 18.40
N ASP A 204 10.71 25.39 18.13
CA ASP A 204 11.18 25.67 16.76
C ASP A 204 11.44 24.37 15.98
N GLY A 205 11.96 23.34 16.67
CA GLY A 205 12.15 21.99 16.16
C GLY A 205 10.83 21.32 15.79
N LEU A 206 9.83 21.37 16.68
CA LEU A 206 8.50 20.82 16.45
C LEU A 206 7.79 21.51 15.28
N VAL A 207 7.85 22.84 15.19
CA VAL A 207 7.30 23.58 14.03
C VAL A 207 8.01 23.20 12.73
N SER A 208 9.33 23.02 12.77
CA SER A 208 10.10 22.59 11.59
C SER A 208 9.72 21.18 11.13
N CYS A 209 9.49 20.28 12.07
CA CYS A 209 8.97 18.95 11.79
C CYS A 209 7.56 18.99 11.20
N ALA A 210 6.67 19.78 11.79
CA ALA A 210 5.32 19.95 11.31
C ALA A 210 5.28 20.53 9.89
N ALA A 211 6.24 21.38 9.53
CA ALA A 211 6.38 21.91 8.18
C ALA A 211 6.70 20.85 7.11
N MET A 212 7.17 19.65 7.49
CA MET A 212 7.32 18.51 6.58
C MET A 212 6.00 17.82 6.27
N LEU A 213 4.96 18.02 7.10
CA LEU A 213 3.64 17.44 6.89
C LEU A 213 2.82 18.32 5.93
N PRO A 214 2.12 17.70 4.95
CA PRO A 214 1.17 18.42 4.12
C PRO A 214 0.09 19.08 5.00
N GLY A 215 -0.32 20.29 4.64
CA GLY A 215 -1.38 21.00 5.37
C GLY A 215 -0.91 21.97 6.46
N PHE A 216 0.31 21.83 6.98
CA PHE A 216 0.82 22.74 8.01
C PHE A 216 1.21 24.12 7.45
N SER A 217 2.10 24.15 6.45
CA SER A 217 2.68 25.41 5.92
C SER A 217 1.83 26.10 4.84
N TYR A 218 1.15 25.33 3.99
CA TYR A 218 0.47 25.83 2.78
C TYR A 218 -1.05 25.64 2.79
N GLY A 219 -1.62 25.15 3.89
CA GLY A 219 -3.03 24.75 3.99
C GLY A 219 -3.29 23.36 3.37
N ARG A 220 -4.36 22.67 3.82
CA ARG A 220 -4.70 21.33 3.32
C ARG A 220 -5.38 21.43 1.95
N SER A 221 -4.84 20.72 0.96
CA SER A 221 -5.57 20.44 -0.29
C SER A 221 -6.59 19.31 -0.07
N SER A 222 -7.55 19.12 -0.98
CA SER A 222 -8.53 18.02 -0.88
C SER A 222 -7.89 16.63 -0.87
N SER A 223 -6.70 16.46 -1.49
CA SER A 223 -5.92 15.23 -1.39
C SER A 223 -5.21 15.07 -0.05
N ASP A 224 -4.79 16.17 0.59
CA ASP A 224 -4.12 16.15 1.91
C ASP A 224 -5.10 15.98 3.08
N MET A 225 -6.38 16.32 2.87
CA MET A 225 -7.46 16.04 3.83
C MET A 225 -7.73 14.54 4.01
N SER A 226 -7.25 13.69 3.10
CA SER A 226 -7.47 12.25 3.19
C SER A 226 -6.45 11.51 4.05
N ARG A 227 -5.37 12.19 4.49
CA ARG A 227 -4.33 11.58 5.32
C ARG A 227 -4.30 12.17 6.73
N ASP A 228 -4.29 11.28 7.72
CA ASP A 228 -4.01 11.62 9.12
C ASP A 228 -2.52 11.98 9.26
N ALA A 229 -2.18 12.94 10.11
CA ALA A 229 -0.82 13.41 10.29
C ALA A 229 -0.40 13.29 11.76
N SER A 230 0.81 12.78 11.98
CA SER A 230 1.34 12.59 13.34
C SER A 230 2.82 12.88 13.42
N ILE A 231 3.27 13.33 14.59
CA ILE A 231 4.66 13.61 14.92
C ILE A 231 5.01 12.81 16.16
N VAL A 232 6.17 12.14 16.14
CA VAL A 232 6.77 11.55 17.34
C VAL A 232 7.96 12.42 17.71
N LEU A 233 7.84 13.18 18.80
CA LEU A 233 8.83 14.14 19.29
C LEU A 233 9.67 13.52 20.41
N ALA A 234 10.97 13.34 20.17
CA ALA A 234 11.92 12.90 21.17
C ALA A 234 12.79 14.05 21.70
N THR A 235 12.71 14.33 23.01
CA THR A 235 13.50 15.36 23.70
C THR A 235 13.45 15.17 25.22
N ASP A 236 14.37 15.79 25.96
CA ASP A 236 14.38 15.90 27.42
C ASP A 236 13.62 17.15 27.94
N ASN A 237 13.19 18.03 27.02
CA ASN A 237 12.59 19.34 27.30
C ASN A 237 13.51 20.34 28.04
N VAL A 238 14.83 20.21 27.90
CA VAL A 238 15.80 21.14 28.52
C VAL A 238 16.18 22.26 27.54
N VAL A 239 15.36 23.31 27.49
CA VAL A 239 15.59 24.46 26.59
C VAL A 239 16.78 25.31 27.07
N SER A 240 17.72 25.58 26.18
CA SER A 240 18.84 26.49 26.45
C SER A 240 18.92 27.60 25.38
N GLY A 241 18.24 28.70 25.64
CA GLY A 241 18.19 29.86 24.75
C GLY A 241 16.81 30.51 24.73
N THR A 242 16.60 31.44 23.80
CA THR A 242 15.28 32.03 23.54
C THR A 242 14.69 31.38 22.28
N PRO A 243 13.69 30.49 22.42
CA PRO A 243 13.02 29.93 21.27
C PRO A 243 12.13 30.97 20.58
N THR A 244 11.85 30.76 19.29
CA THR A 244 10.90 31.58 18.53
C THR A 244 9.47 31.18 18.87
N TYR A 245 9.24 29.88 19.01
CA TYR A 245 8.01 29.26 19.46
C TYR A 245 8.28 28.47 20.75
N THR A 246 7.46 28.67 21.76
CA THR A 246 7.44 27.78 22.93
C THR A 246 6.87 26.42 22.53
N LEU A 247 7.15 25.38 23.34
CA LEU A 247 6.58 24.05 23.10
C LEU A 247 5.04 24.07 23.07
N ASP A 248 4.42 24.84 23.98
CA ASP A 248 2.96 24.98 24.03
C ASP A 248 2.40 25.68 22.78
N GLU A 249 3.02 26.77 22.32
CA GLU A 249 2.63 27.44 21.07
C GLU A 249 2.78 26.50 19.87
N ALA A 250 3.87 25.73 19.81
CA ALA A 250 4.09 24.77 18.74
C ALA A 250 3.04 23.64 18.75
N LEU A 251 2.70 23.10 19.93
CA LEU A 251 1.63 22.10 20.10
C LEU A 251 0.25 22.66 19.73
N ALA A 252 -0.04 23.90 20.10
CA ALA A 252 -1.28 24.57 19.70
C ALA A 252 -1.35 24.75 18.17
N MET A 253 -0.23 25.05 17.52
CA MET A 253 -0.16 25.15 16.05
C MET A 253 -0.36 23.80 15.36
N THR A 254 0.25 22.72 15.86
CA THR A 254 0.05 21.37 15.31
C THR A 254 -1.37 20.87 15.54
N SER A 255 -1.94 21.10 16.72
CA SER A 255 -3.33 20.76 17.06
C SER A 255 -4.32 21.47 16.13
N LYS A 256 -4.10 22.77 15.86
CA LYS A 256 -4.91 23.53 14.89
C LYS A 256 -4.82 23.00 13.46
N ALA A 257 -3.69 22.39 13.11
CA ALA A 257 -3.47 21.77 11.82
C ALA A 257 -3.94 20.30 11.75
N ASP A 258 -4.59 19.79 12.80
CA ASP A 258 -5.04 18.39 12.91
C ASP A 258 -3.87 17.39 12.85
N ILE A 259 -2.73 17.79 13.45
CA ILE A 259 -1.52 16.98 13.58
C ILE A 259 -1.38 16.54 15.04
N ALA A 260 -1.45 15.24 15.27
CA ALA A 260 -1.20 14.67 16.60
C ALA A 260 0.30 14.67 16.91
N VAL A 261 0.66 15.01 18.15
CA VAL A 261 2.07 14.99 18.60
C VAL A 261 2.18 14.06 19.79
N ASP A 262 2.96 13.00 19.65
CA ASP A 262 3.33 12.10 20.75
C ASP A 262 4.75 12.42 21.22
N GLY A 263 4.98 12.31 22.52
CA GLY A 263 6.27 12.59 23.14
C GLY A 263 7.02 11.33 23.54
N LEU A 264 8.33 11.33 23.31
CA LEU A 264 9.25 10.32 23.78
C LEU A 264 10.35 11.01 24.58
N PHE A 265 10.48 10.66 25.86
CA PHE A 265 11.51 11.26 26.69
C PHE A 265 12.91 10.76 26.27
N SER A 266 13.82 11.70 25.95
CA SER A 266 15.22 11.42 25.57
C SER A 266 16.17 11.96 26.64
N GLY A 267 16.22 11.31 27.81
CA GLY A 267 17.03 11.76 28.94
C GLY A 267 17.31 10.68 29.98
N PRO A 268 18.10 11.00 31.03
CA PRO A 268 18.40 10.06 32.09
C PRO A 268 17.13 9.69 32.88
N PRO A 269 16.95 8.43 33.32
CA PRO A 269 15.80 8.02 34.12
C PRO A 269 15.58 8.85 35.39
N GLN A 270 16.66 9.39 35.95
CA GLN A 270 16.61 10.24 37.15
C GLN A 270 15.90 11.58 36.89
N SER A 271 15.91 12.06 35.64
CA SER A 271 15.30 13.33 35.24
C SER A 271 13.83 13.18 34.80
N GLU A 272 13.27 11.97 34.77
CA GLU A 272 11.86 11.78 34.39
C GLU A 272 10.87 12.52 35.31
N GLY A 273 11.26 12.78 36.55
CA GLY A 273 10.48 13.53 37.54
C GLY A 273 10.78 15.03 37.58
N ASP A 274 11.68 15.54 36.72
CA ASP A 274 12.03 16.95 36.71
C ASP A 274 10.85 17.81 36.24
N GLU A 275 10.82 19.08 36.66
CA GLU A 275 9.76 20.01 36.31
C GLU A 275 9.62 20.16 34.79
N ALA A 276 10.74 20.18 34.06
CA ALA A 276 10.77 20.26 32.60
C ALA A 276 10.08 19.06 31.95
N THR A 277 10.39 17.84 32.38
CA THR A 277 9.82 16.61 31.84
C THR A 277 8.34 16.46 32.20
N THR A 278 7.98 16.80 33.44
CA THR A 278 6.57 16.80 33.89
C THR A 278 5.75 17.82 33.10
N ARG A 279 6.30 19.00 32.83
CA ARG A 279 5.65 20.01 32.00
C ARG A 279 5.47 19.54 30.56
N MET A 280 6.47 18.87 29.98
CA MET A 280 6.35 18.29 28.64
C MET A 280 5.24 17.25 28.58
N ARG A 281 5.20 16.34 29.56
CA ARG A 281 4.13 15.33 29.70
C ARG A 281 2.77 16.00 29.70
N THR A 282 2.55 16.97 30.61
CA THR A 282 1.28 17.67 30.73
C THR A 282 0.88 18.34 29.42
N LEU A 283 1.80 19.08 28.78
CA LEU A 283 1.49 19.76 27.52
C LEU A 283 1.13 18.77 26.41
N ILE A 284 1.86 17.67 26.27
CA ILE A 284 1.57 16.67 25.23
C ILE A 284 0.22 15.99 25.46
N GLU A 285 -0.07 15.61 26.71
CA GLU A 285 -1.34 14.97 27.08
C GLU A 285 -2.53 15.94 26.95
N GLU A 286 -2.37 17.22 27.29
CA GLU A 286 -3.39 18.26 27.13
C GLU A 286 -3.79 18.47 25.66
N HIS A 287 -2.83 18.32 24.74
CA HIS A 287 -3.06 18.40 23.29
C HIS A 287 -3.45 17.03 22.65
N GLY A 288 -3.75 16.01 23.45
CA GLY A 288 -4.26 14.70 22.98
C GLY A 288 -3.18 13.71 22.52
N GLY A 289 -1.91 14.00 22.83
CA GLY A 289 -0.77 13.13 22.61
C GLY A 289 -0.57 12.09 23.72
N VAL A 290 0.28 11.11 23.45
CA VAL A 290 0.79 10.17 24.47
C VAL A 290 2.24 10.56 24.79
N PHE A 291 2.60 10.53 26.07
CA PHE A 291 3.97 10.79 26.53
C PHE A 291 4.61 9.52 27.11
N LEU A 292 5.67 9.06 26.47
CA LEU A 292 6.37 7.83 26.83
C LEU A 292 7.67 8.14 27.56
N THR A 293 7.91 7.40 28.64
CA THR A 293 9.20 7.40 29.34
C THR A 293 9.77 5.99 29.45
N ARG A 294 11.05 5.92 29.80
CA ARG A 294 11.78 4.66 29.88
C ARG A 294 11.37 3.85 31.11
N SER A 295 11.13 4.52 32.24
CA SER A 295 10.77 3.85 33.51
C SER A 295 9.42 3.17 33.50
N ASN A 296 8.45 3.74 32.76
CA ASN A 296 7.07 3.28 32.84
C ASN A 296 6.85 1.92 32.17
N GLY A 297 7.78 1.47 31.31
CA GLY A 297 7.54 0.28 30.50
C GLY A 297 6.32 0.43 29.57
N ASP A 298 5.86 1.67 29.35
CA ASP A 298 4.82 2.03 28.39
C ASP A 298 5.35 1.63 27.02
N SER A 299 4.93 0.43 26.62
CA SER A 299 5.49 -0.27 25.49
C SER A 299 5.30 0.56 24.23
N VAL A 300 6.24 0.45 23.29
CA VAL A 300 6.07 0.89 21.89
C VAL A 300 4.69 0.50 21.34
N ASP A 301 4.10 -0.59 21.83
CA ASP A 301 2.75 -1.06 21.51
C ASP A 301 1.65 -0.08 21.92
N GLU A 302 1.81 0.69 22.99
CA GLU A 302 0.87 1.74 23.39
C GLU A 302 0.92 2.93 22.44
N LEU A 303 2.12 3.36 22.05
CA LEU A 303 2.28 4.38 21.02
C LEU A 303 1.70 3.94 19.69
N VAL A 304 2.02 2.72 19.26
CA VAL A 304 1.43 2.16 18.03
C VAL A 304 -0.09 2.09 18.16
N ARG A 305 -0.63 1.64 19.29
CA ARG A 305 -2.07 1.60 19.54
C ARG A 305 -2.70 3.00 19.54
N SER A 306 -2.07 4.02 20.11
CA SER A 306 -2.61 5.37 20.14
C SER A 306 -2.57 6.02 18.75
N ILE A 307 -1.47 5.85 18.02
CA ILE A 307 -1.34 6.29 16.63
C ILE A 307 -2.38 5.56 15.76
N ASP A 308 -2.61 4.25 15.95
CA ASP A 308 -3.61 3.47 15.20
C ASP A 308 -5.06 3.75 15.62
N ALA A 309 -5.33 4.02 16.90
CA ALA A 309 -6.66 4.35 17.41
C ALA A 309 -7.13 5.75 16.95
N ARG A 310 -6.19 6.66 16.70
CA ARG A 310 -6.45 7.99 16.13
C ARG A 310 -6.74 7.98 14.63
N ARG A 311 -6.77 6.79 14.01
CA ARG A 311 -7.26 6.64 12.65
C ARG A 311 -8.68 7.19 12.56
N THR A 312 -8.86 8.27 11.81
CA THR A 312 -10.17 8.87 11.60
C THR A 312 -11.08 7.80 10.97
N LYS A 313 -12.32 7.67 11.48
CA LYS A 313 -13.35 6.73 10.98
C LYS A 313 -13.77 6.96 9.51
N ASP A 314 -13.09 7.83 8.77
CA ASP A 314 -13.34 8.10 7.36
C ASP A 314 -12.86 6.97 6.43
N VAL A 315 -12.19 5.94 6.95
CA VAL A 315 -11.90 4.69 6.20
C VAL A 315 -13.01 3.63 6.39
N GLU A 316 -14.18 4.00 6.93
CA GLU A 316 -15.39 3.21 6.69
C GLU A 316 -15.98 3.46 5.30
N ASP A 317 -15.55 4.50 4.57
CA ASP A 317 -16.04 4.76 3.22
C ASP A 317 -15.16 4.10 2.14
N GLU A 318 -15.69 2.98 1.65
CA GLU A 318 -15.33 2.25 0.43
C GLU A 318 -13.86 1.78 0.30
N GLY A 319 -13.59 0.59 0.84
CA GLY A 319 -12.58 -0.29 0.27
C GLY A 319 -12.90 -0.60 -1.19
N ARG A 320 -12.44 0.27 -2.10
CA ARG A 320 -12.54 0.10 -3.55
C ARG A 320 -11.48 -0.86 -4.05
N ALA A 321 -11.45 -2.06 -3.49
CA ALA A 321 -10.50 -3.08 -3.89
C ALA A 321 -10.43 -3.15 -5.41
N ALA A 322 -9.26 -2.79 -5.96
CA ALA A 322 -9.04 -2.77 -7.39
C ALA A 322 -9.26 -4.19 -7.92
N TRP A 323 -10.35 -4.36 -8.68
CA TRP A 323 -10.65 -5.64 -9.30
C TRP A 323 -9.70 -5.86 -10.46
N THR A 324 -8.85 -6.89 -10.36
CA THR A 324 -7.97 -7.30 -11.45
C THR A 324 -8.55 -8.53 -12.14
N ASP A 325 -8.65 -8.48 -13.47
CA ASP A 325 -9.06 -9.64 -14.27
C ASP A 325 -8.03 -10.76 -14.12
N ALA A 326 -8.49 -11.95 -13.75
CA ALA A 326 -7.63 -13.13 -13.59
C ALA A 326 -8.11 -14.29 -14.47
N PRO A 327 -7.96 -14.19 -15.81
CA PRO A 327 -8.49 -15.20 -16.73
C PRO A 327 -7.71 -16.53 -16.71
N GLY A 328 -6.55 -16.58 -16.05
CA GLY A 328 -5.85 -17.82 -15.66
C GLY A 328 -5.63 -18.84 -16.80
N TRP A 329 -5.62 -20.13 -16.44
CA TRP A 329 -5.40 -21.25 -17.38
C TRP A 329 -6.55 -21.47 -18.37
N TRP A 330 -7.72 -20.87 -18.14
CA TRP A 330 -8.87 -20.93 -19.03
C TRP A 330 -8.55 -20.33 -20.41
N THR A 331 -7.64 -19.36 -20.48
CA THR A 331 -7.21 -18.73 -21.75
C THR A 331 -6.52 -19.74 -22.67
N LEU A 332 -5.73 -20.64 -22.08
CA LEU A 332 -5.06 -21.74 -22.79
C LEU A 332 -6.09 -22.76 -23.30
N VAL A 333 -7.14 -23.04 -22.52
CA VAL A 333 -8.24 -23.92 -22.95
C VAL A 333 -8.97 -23.34 -24.16
N LEU A 334 -9.26 -22.03 -24.16
CA LEU A 334 -9.90 -21.37 -25.31
C LEU A 334 -9.04 -21.48 -26.56
N ALA A 335 -7.73 -21.20 -26.44
CA ALA A 335 -6.79 -21.31 -27.54
C ALA A 335 -6.74 -22.73 -28.10
N ALA A 336 -6.73 -23.75 -27.23
CA ALA A 336 -6.74 -25.15 -27.64
C ALA A 336 -8.05 -25.54 -28.37
N LEU A 337 -9.21 -25.07 -27.91
CA LEU A 337 -10.50 -25.33 -28.55
C LEU A 337 -10.60 -24.70 -29.94
N VAL A 338 -10.16 -23.46 -30.09
CA VAL A 338 -10.12 -22.78 -31.39
C VAL A 338 -9.14 -23.49 -32.34
N GLY A 339 -7.97 -23.89 -31.84
CA GLY A 339 -7.00 -24.67 -32.63
C GLY A 339 -7.55 -26.03 -33.09
N ALA A 340 -8.23 -26.76 -32.19
CA ALA A 340 -8.88 -28.02 -32.52
C ALA A 340 -10.00 -27.82 -33.56
N TRP A 341 -10.78 -26.75 -33.44
CA TRP A 341 -11.81 -26.42 -34.42
C TRP A 341 -11.22 -26.13 -35.81
N LEU A 342 -10.15 -25.33 -35.89
CA LEU A 342 -9.47 -25.04 -37.15
C LEU A 342 -8.95 -26.31 -37.84
N LEU A 343 -8.42 -27.27 -37.08
CA LEU A 343 -7.96 -28.55 -37.62
C LEU A 343 -9.12 -29.39 -38.18
N VAL A 344 -10.25 -29.45 -37.49
CA VAL A 344 -11.45 -30.19 -37.95
C VAL A 344 -12.05 -29.50 -39.18
N ALA A 345 -12.15 -28.17 -39.17
CA ALA A 345 -12.66 -27.38 -40.30
C ALA A 345 -11.76 -27.50 -41.54
N TRP A 346 -10.44 -27.50 -41.35
CA TRP A 346 -9.48 -27.73 -42.43
C TRP A 346 -9.60 -29.14 -43.03
N ARG A 347 -9.82 -30.15 -42.19
CA ARG A 347 -10.04 -31.53 -42.62
C ARG A 347 -11.40 -31.75 -43.31
N LEU A 348 -12.39 -30.90 -43.04
CA LEU A 348 -13.69 -30.90 -43.73
C LEU A 348 -13.64 -30.21 -45.10
N ARG A 349 -12.68 -29.31 -45.32
CA ARG A 349 -12.50 -28.58 -46.60
C ARG A 349 -11.68 -29.36 -47.63
N ARG A 350 -10.92 -30.37 -47.19
CA ARG A 350 -10.14 -31.29 -48.03
C ARG A 350 -10.94 -32.54 -48.34
#